data_AF-A0AB34PLS4-F1
#
_entry.id   AF-A0AB34PLS4-F1
#
_cell.length_a   1.000
_cell.length_b   1.000
_cell.length_c   1.000
_cell.angle_alpha   90.00
_cell.angle_beta   90.00
_cell.angle_gamma   90.00
#
_symmetry.space_group_name_H-M   'P 1'
#
loop_
_entity.id
_entity.type
_entity.pdbx_description
1 polymer ?
#
loop_
_entity_poly.entity_id
_entity_poly.type
_entity_poly.pdbx_seq_one_letter_code
_entity_poly.pdbx_strand_id
1 'polypeptide(L)'
;MAKQYEITGDLGYNGFPVSLNYITHLPDISTLYNPEVVVIFKSLMKRDPKTKEKALNDLLTVSAIDDSTIIAWLQMYPKLALDNSRSVRLLSHQIQANFLKIVGGKTYSKYLKSSMPIWLMGMFDTDKSVSSIAYKTLLQSFQGDSSKLNKTWSIFEEQIINLIGTIVSIETLETLSDRRYTSESEMVSKYDRALVCGINMLSKLPDETIVPILEEESLWDHLSTCLKEDNMDLVLFKNLLLLITNLSDENLQLVYKLVSKKFIKIKFKSNKISGSIIYSNVIIPFWQAIVRLTEFGINNNLKKNFWDLAGSKSSTRFYEYLKLGPCNSDPTYYSLIIKVFQDLQQKLDVVDFNSQEEYDYVINLLSKQYSTTMGSLKAGALDCALKTSDLFTVESTALI
;
A
#
# COMPACT_ATOMS: atom_id res chain seq x y z
N MET A 1 18.02 13.60 -17.04
CA MET A 1 17.20 12.69 -17.87
C MET A 1 16.77 11.57 -16.95
N ALA A 2 15.49 11.48 -16.59
CA ALA A 2 15.02 10.37 -15.76
C ALA A 2 15.33 9.06 -16.48
N LYS A 3 15.87 8.06 -15.77
CA LYS A 3 16.01 6.71 -16.33
C LYS A 3 14.60 6.21 -16.65
N GLN A 4 14.33 5.90 -17.91
CA GLN A 4 13.07 5.28 -18.28
C GLN A 4 13.16 3.80 -17.92
N TYR A 5 12.51 3.43 -16.82
CA TYR A 5 12.39 2.03 -16.41
C TYR A 5 11.29 1.36 -17.24
N GLU A 6 11.62 0.23 -17.86
CA GLU A 6 10.66 -0.57 -18.62
C GLU A 6 9.96 -1.56 -17.68
N ILE A 7 8.62 -1.52 -17.65
CA ILE A 7 7.80 -2.50 -16.94
C ILE A 7 7.53 -3.65 -17.91
N THR A 8 8.24 -4.76 -17.74
CA THR A 8 8.21 -5.88 -18.70
C THR A 8 7.30 -7.02 -18.26
N GLY A 9 7.04 -7.15 -16.95
CA GLY A 9 6.37 -8.31 -16.37
C GLY A 9 7.27 -9.54 -16.19
N ASP A 10 8.46 -9.55 -16.81
CA ASP A 10 9.46 -10.58 -16.61
C ASP A 10 10.43 -10.16 -15.51
N LEU A 11 10.47 -10.94 -14.44
CA LEU A 11 11.36 -10.75 -13.29
C LEU A 11 12.67 -11.58 -13.44
N GLY A 12 12.87 -12.20 -14.59
CA GLY A 12 14.04 -12.97 -14.99
C GLY A 12 15.14 -12.08 -15.58
N TYR A 13 16.33 -12.10 -14.99
CA TYR A 13 17.48 -11.30 -15.46
C TYR A 13 18.69 -12.17 -15.86
N ASN A 14 18.45 -13.47 -16.02
CA ASN A 14 19.50 -14.48 -16.20
C ASN A 14 19.24 -15.41 -17.39
N GLY A 15 18.49 -14.94 -18.39
CA GLY A 15 18.20 -15.71 -19.61
C GLY A 15 17.12 -16.77 -19.43
N PHE A 16 16.35 -16.72 -18.36
CA PHE A 16 15.13 -17.50 -18.16
C PHE A 16 14.05 -16.58 -17.57
N PRO A 17 12.78 -16.78 -17.91
CA PRO A 17 11.72 -15.90 -17.48
C PRO A 17 11.22 -16.26 -16.07
N VAL A 18 10.76 -15.25 -15.34
CA VAL A 18 10.17 -15.35 -14.01
C VAL A 18 8.92 -14.47 -13.94
N SER A 19 7.82 -14.96 -13.37
CA SER A 19 6.56 -14.20 -13.24
C SER A 19 5.91 -14.36 -11.86
N LEU A 20 5.01 -13.43 -11.53
CA LEU A 20 4.18 -13.49 -10.32
C LEU A 20 2.93 -14.37 -10.52
N ASN A 21 2.29 -14.31 -11.69
CA ASN A 21 1.10 -15.11 -11.99
C ASN A 21 1.33 -16.62 -11.86
N TYR A 22 0.25 -17.38 -11.62
CA TYR A 22 0.32 -18.83 -11.39
C TYR A 22 0.37 -19.66 -12.69
N ILE A 23 0.24 -19.02 -13.86
CA ILE A 23 0.01 -19.70 -15.14
C ILE A 23 1.32 -19.90 -15.92
N THR A 24 2.14 -18.85 -15.97
CA THR A 24 3.33 -18.79 -16.83
C THR A 24 4.62 -19.01 -16.04
N HIS A 25 5.69 -19.31 -16.78
CA HIS A 25 7.05 -19.43 -16.24
C HIS A 25 7.14 -20.35 -15.01
N LEU A 26 6.46 -21.50 -15.10
CA LEU A 26 6.63 -22.61 -14.16
C LEU A 26 7.91 -23.39 -14.51
N PRO A 27 8.59 -23.97 -13.50
CA PRO A 27 9.81 -24.70 -13.75
C PRO A 27 9.59 -25.99 -14.52
N ASP A 28 10.47 -26.27 -15.48
CA ASP A 28 10.55 -27.59 -16.09
C ASP A 28 11.30 -28.54 -15.14
N ILE A 29 10.54 -29.31 -14.36
CA ILE A 29 11.07 -30.25 -13.38
C ILE A 29 11.92 -31.37 -14.03
N SER A 30 11.74 -31.65 -15.33
CA SER A 30 12.52 -32.69 -16.01
C SER A 30 14.01 -32.33 -16.11
N THR A 31 14.36 -31.05 -15.96
CA THR A 31 15.74 -30.54 -15.97
C THR A 31 16.48 -30.73 -14.65
N LEU A 32 15.79 -31.14 -13.58
CA LEU A 32 16.38 -31.30 -12.25
C LEU A 32 17.06 -32.67 -12.12
N TYR A 33 18.33 -32.66 -11.72
CA TYR A 33 19.13 -33.88 -11.60
C TYR A 33 18.88 -34.68 -10.32
N ASN A 34 18.65 -34.00 -9.19
CA ASN A 34 18.47 -34.66 -7.90
C ASN A 34 17.02 -35.20 -7.75
N PRO A 35 16.82 -36.53 -7.62
CA PRO A 35 15.49 -37.13 -7.51
C PRO A 35 14.69 -36.64 -6.29
N GLU A 36 15.36 -36.34 -5.17
CA GLU A 36 14.73 -35.78 -3.98
C GLU A 36 14.15 -34.39 -4.28
N VAL A 37 14.96 -33.53 -4.93
CA VAL A 37 14.54 -32.19 -5.35
C VAL A 37 13.41 -32.26 -6.37
N VAL A 38 13.42 -33.22 -7.30
CA VAL A 38 12.32 -33.46 -8.24
C VAL A 38 11.00 -33.71 -7.51
N VAL A 39 11.00 -34.57 -6.48
CA VAL A 39 9.80 -34.88 -5.69
C VAL A 39 9.30 -33.67 -4.89
N ILE A 40 10.24 -32.91 -4.33
CA ILE A 40 9.94 -31.67 -3.60
C ILE A 40 9.29 -30.65 -4.53
N PHE A 41 9.88 -30.36 -5.69
CA PHE A 41 9.33 -29.39 -6.64
C PHE A 41 7.98 -29.83 -7.22
N LYS A 42 7.79 -31.13 -7.48
CA LYS A 42 6.47 -31.68 -7.85
C LYS A 42 5.42 -31.38 -6.77
N SER A 43 5.83 -31.42 -5.50
CA SER A 43 4.95 -31.11 -4.37
C SER A 43 4.71 -29.60 -4.22
N LEU A 44 5.70 -28.74 -4.50
CA LEU A 44 5.55 -27.28 -4.50
C LEU A 44 4.61 -26.77 -5.59
N MET A 45 4.53 -27.44 -6.74
CA MET A 45 3.58 -27.10 -7.80
C MET A 45 2.13 -27.51 -7.49
N LYS A 46 1.90 -28.29 -6.42
CA LYS A 46 0.53 -28.60 -5.97
C LYS A 46 -0.11 -27.37 -5.35
N ARG A 47 -1.43 -27.33 -5.35
CA ARG A 47 -2.22 -26.19 -4.85
C ARG A 47 -2.33 -26.17 -3.33
N ASP A 48 -2.39 -27.35 -2.70
CA ASP A 48 -2.64 -27.49 -1.27
C ASP A 48 -1.51 -26.86 -0.42
N PRO A 49 -1.82 -25.86 0.44
CA PRO A 49 -0.79 -25.13 1.19
C PRO A 49 -0.06 -26.00 2.20
N LYS A 50 -0.69 -27.03 2.79
CA LYS A 50 -0.02 -27.95 3.71
C LYS A 50 1.02 -28.81 2.99
N THR A 51 0.70 -29.24 1.77
CA THR A 51 1.63 -29.97 0.91
C THR A 51 2.82 -29.11 0.51
N LYS A 52 2.58 -27.83 0.17
CA LYS A 52 3.66 -26.86 -0.08
C LYS A 52 4.51 -26.63 1.17
N GLU A 53 3.89 -26.45 2.33
CA GLU A 53 4.57 -26.26 3.61
C GLU A 53 5.48 -27.44 3.95
N LYS A 54 4.99 -28.68 3.80
CA LYS A 54 5.82 -29.87 3.97
C LYS A 54 6.99 -29.88 2.98
N ALA A 55 6.71 -29.64 1.70
CA ALA A 55 7.74 -29.63 0.66
C ALA A 55 8.81 -28.53 0.89
N LEU A 56 8.43 -27.37 1.42
CA LEU A 56 9.38 -26.33 1.80
C LEU A 56 10.23 -26.73 3.01
N ASN A 57 9.67 -27.44 3.99
CA ASN A 57 10.45 -27.99 5.09
C ASN A 57 11.45 -29.06 4.59
N ASP A 58 11.02 -29.93 3.69
CA ASP A 58 11.90 -30.92 3.05
C ASP A 58 12.99 -30.21 2.21
N LEU A 59 12.67 -29.10 1.54
CA LEU A 59 13.64 -28.31 0.78
C LEU A 59 14.69 -27.62 1.68
N LEU A 60 14.35 -27.28 2.93
CA LEU A 60 15.31 -26.72 3.89
C LEU A 60 16.41 -27.73 4.26
N THR A 61 16.15 -29.03 4.14
CA THR A 61 17.12 -30.09 4.48
C THR A 61 18.08 -30.42 3.34
N VAL A 62 17.81 -29.95 2.12
CA VAL A 62 18.67 -30.18 0.95
C VAL A 62 20.00 -29.43 1.12
N SER A 63 21.11 -30.15 0.97
CA SER A 63 22.47 -29.64 1.21
C SER A 63 23.27 -29.36 -0.07
N ALA A 64 22.81 -29.86 -1.22
CA ALA A 64 23.45 -29.68 -2.52
C ALA A 64 22.46 -29.04 -3.49
N ILE A 65 22.84 -27.87 -4.03
CA ILE A 65 22.00 -27.06 -4.90
C ILE A 65 22.79 -26.73 -6.16
N ASP A 66 22.29 -27.16 -7.31
CA ASP A 66 22.83 -26.87 -8.64
C ASP A 66 22.09 -25.71 -9.32
N ASP A 67 22.64 -25.23 -10.45
CA ASP A 67 22.06 -24.11 -11.20
C ASP A 67 20.62 -24.41 -11.66
N SER A 68 20.29 -25.64 -12.06
CA SER A 68 18.94 -26.04 -12.44
C SER A 68 17.95 -25.91 -11.27
N THR A 69 18.36 -26.29 -10.06
CA THR A 69 17.54 -26.15 -8.85
C THR A 69 17.35 -24.68 -8.48
N ILE A 70 18.38 -23.83 -8.65
CA ILE A 70 18.27 -22.38 -8.43
C ILE A 70 17.29 -21.76 -9.42
N ILE A 71 17.40 -22.09 -10.71
CA ILE A 71 16.49 -21.58 -11.75
C ILE A 71 15.04 -21.98 -11.43
N ALA A 72 14.82 -23.26 -11.11
CA ALA A 72 13.49 -23.75 -10.75
C ALA A 72 12.95 -23.05 -9.50
N TRP A 73 13.80 -22.81 -8.50
CA TRP A 73 13.45 -22.05 -7.31
C TRP A 73 13.04 -20.62 -7.66
N LEU A 74 13.81 -19.91 -8.49
CA LEU A 74 13.54 -18.51 -8.86
C LEU A 74 12.23 -18.35 -9.63
N GLN A 75 11.82 -19.36 -10.39
CA GLN A 75 10.53 -19.39 -11.07
C GLN A 75 9.34 -19.63 -10.13
N MET A 76 9.57 -20.36 -9.03
CA MET A 76 8.56 -20.67 -8.00
C MET A 76 8.50 -19.62 -6.89
N TYR A 77 9.65 -19.01 -6.55
CA TYR A 77 9.80 -18.17 -5.37
C TYR A 77 8.83 -16.98 -5.34
N PRO A 78 8.65 -16.18 -6.40
CA PRO A 78 7.68 -15.09 -6.38
C PRO A 78 6.25 -15.57 -6.13
N LYS A 79 5.87 -16.72 -6.72
CA LYS A 79 4.54 -17.32 -6.57
C LYS A 79 4.28 -17.78 -5.14
N LEU A 80 5.30 -18.37 -4.49
CA LEU A 80 5.23 -18.86 -3.12
C LEU A 80 5.35 -17.72 -2.08
N ALA A 81 6.14 -16.69 -2.37
CA ALA A 81 6.27 -15.49 -1.54
C ALA A 81 4.97 -14.67 -1.49
N LEU A 82 4.05 -14.85 -2.44
CA LEU A 82 2.72 -14.26 -2.43
C LEU A 82 1.61 -15.22 -1.98
N ASP A 83 1.92 -16.46 -1.62
CA ASP A 83 0.91 -17.47 -1.26
C ASP A 83 -0.02 -17.00 -0.13
N ASN A 84 -1.28 -17.43 -0.14
CA ASN A 84 -2.24 -17.08 0.92
C ASN A 84 -1.85 -17.67 2.27
N SER A 85 -1.17 -18.83 2.28
CA SER A 85 -0.63 -19.40 3.51
C SER A 85 0.56 -18.57 4.01
N ARG A 86 0.40 -18.01 5.21
CA ARG A 86 1.47 -17.34 5.96
C ARG A 86 2.71 -18.24 6.10
N SER A 87 2.52 -19.52 6.43
CA SER A 87 3.63 -20.47 6.60
C SER A 87 4.42 -20.66 5.30
N VAL A 88 3.73 -20.74 4.16
CA VAL A 88 4.38 -20.87 2.84
C VAL A 88 5.22 -19.62 2.53
N ARG A 89 4.68 -18.41 2.74
CA ARG A 89 5.44 -17.16 2.54
C ARG A 89 6.67 -17.07 3.43
N LEU A 90 6.51 -17.37 4.72
CA LEU A 90 7.59 -17.38 5.72
C LEU A 90 8.72 -18.33 5.31
N LEU A 91 8.38 -19.59 5.03
CA LEU A 91 9.34 -20.61 4.61
C LEU A 91 10.01 -20.25 3.28
N SER A 92 9.31 -19.58 2.38
CA SER A 92 9.88 -19.16 1.10
C SER A 92 11.06 -18.20 1.27
N HIS A 93 10.94 -17.21 2.16
CA HIS A 93 12.06 -16.32 2.47
C HIS A 93 13.22 -17.06 3.16
N GLN A 94 12.93 -18.07 3.98
CA GLN A 94 13.96 -18.90 4.60
C GLN A 94 14.70 -19.76 3.57
N ILE A 95 13.99 -20.38 2.62
CA ILE A 95 14.60 -21.12 1.51
C ILE A 95 15.49 -20.23 0.66
N GLN A 96 14.99 -19.03 0.29
CA GLN A 96 15.78 -18.06 -0.47
C GLN A 96 17.13 -17.76 0.22
N ALA A 97 17.10 -17.54 1.52
CA ALA A 97 18.31 -17.32 2.33
C ALA A 97 19.20 -18.57 2.40
N ASN A 98 18.61 -19.75 2.57
CA ASN A 98 19.32 -21.02 2.64
C ASN A 98 20.05 -21.33 1.33
N PHE A 99 19.42 -21.05 0.18
CA PHE A 99 20.00 -21.22 -1.14
C PHE A 99 21.25 -20.34 -1.30
N LEU A 100 21.14 -19.05 -0.96
CA LEU A 100 22.29 -18.14 -0.97
C LEU A 100 23.41 -18.62 -0.03
N LYS A 101 23.05 -19.14 1.14
CA LYS A 101 24.01 -19.67 2.13
C LYS A 101 24.76 -20.90 1.62
N ILE A 102 24.06 -21.88 1.05
CA ILE A 102 24.64 -23.14 0.54
C ILE A 102 25.53 -22.87 -0.68
N VAL A 103 25.03 -22.09 -1.63
CA VAL A 103 25.71 -21.81 -2.91
C VAL A 103 26.84 -20.81 -2.75
N GLY A 104 26.71 -19.90 -1.78
CA GLY A 104 27.65 -18.82 -1.51
C GLY A 104 27.42 -17.58 -2.39
N GLY A 105 27.67 -16.40 -1.83
CA GLY A 105 27.36 -15.12 -2.47
C GLY A 105 28.05 -14.88 -3.81
N LYS A 106 29.28 -15.37 -4.00
CA LYS A 106 30.00 -15.24 -5.28
C LYS A 106 29.27 -15.96 -6.41
N THR A 107 28.93 -17.22 -6.21
CA THR A 107 28.25 -18.06 -7.20
C THR A 107 26.81 -17.62 -7.41
N TYR A 108 26.11 -17.26 -6.33
CA TYR A 108 24.71 -16.84 -6.40
C TYR A 108 24.52 -15.42 -6.96
N SER A 109 25.57 -14.58 -6.95
CA SER A 109 25.48 -13.15 -7.33
C SER A 109 24.78 -12.90 -8.66
N LYS A 110 24.98 -13.77 -9.65
CA LYS A 110 24.31 -13.68 -10.97
C LYS A 110 22.78 -13.66 -10.84
N TYR A 111 22.22 -14.39 -9.89
CA TYR A 111 20.77 -14.55 -9.70
C TYR A 111 20.11 -13.44 -8.87
N LEU A 112 20.90 -12.56 -8.24
CA LEU A 112 20.35 -11.59 -7.28
C LEU A 112 19.38 -10.60 -7.92
N LYS A 113 19.55 -10.27 -9.21
CA LYS A 113 18.61 -9.41 -9.92
C LYS A 113 17.20 -10.01 -9.98
N SER A 114 17.07 -11.33 -10.05
CA SER A 114 15.78 -12.03 -10.06
C SER A 114 15.24 -12.34 -8.66
N SER A 115 16.11 -12.52 -7.66
CA SER A 115 15.68 -12.92 -6.32
C SER A 115 15.48 -11.76 -5.34
N MET A 116 16.33 -10.72 -5.44
CA MET A 116 16.41 -9.67 -4.42
C MET A 116 15.14 -8.82 -4.32
N PRO A 117 14.50 -8.37 -5.42
CA PRO A 117 13.27 -7.58 -5.33
C PRO A 117 12.17 -8.29 -4.54
N ILE A 118 11.94 -9.58 -4.80
CA ILE A 118 10.94 -10.40 -4.09
C ILE A 118 11.31 -10.57 -2.61
N TRP A 119 12.59 -10.75 -2.31
CA TRP A 119 13.05 -10.91 -0.94
C TRP A 119 12.90 -9.62 -0.13
N LEU A 120 13.24 -8.48 -0.74
CA LEU A 120 13.05 -7.14 -0.17
C LEU A 120 11.57 -6.82 0.02
N MET A 121 10.71 -7.19 -0.93
CA MET A 121 9.26 -7.04 -0.81
C MET A 121 8.72 -7.74 0.44
N GLY A 122 9.28 -8.91 0.79
CA GLY A 122 8.93 -9.65 2.00
C GLY A 122 9.08 -8.85 3.30
N MET A 123 9.97 -7.84 3.35
CA MET A 123 10.12 -6.96 4.53
C MET A 123 8.87 -6.12 4.83
N PHE A 124 7.96 -6.01 3.86
CA PHE A 124 6.74 -5.22 3.94
C PHE A 124 5.47 -6.08 3.97
N ASP A 125 5.59 -7.41 4.16
CA ASP A 125 4.42 -8.27 4.34
C ASP A 125 3.56 -7.77 5.52
N THR A 126 2.25 -7.76 5.31
CA THR A 126 1.27 -7.30 6.31
C THR A 126 1.23 -8.20 7.54
N ASP A 127 1.67 -9.46 7.43
CA ASP A 127 1.91 -10.32 8.57
C ASP A 127 3.29 -10.06 9.18
N LYS A 128 3.30 -9.67 10.46
CA LYS A 128 4.54 -9.29 11.16
C LYS A 128 5.55 -10.44 11.26
N SER A 129 5.10 -11.69 11.31
CA SER A 129 6.01 -12.84 11.38
C SER A 129 6.75 -13.05 10.06
N VAL A 130 6.07 -12.83 8.93
CA VAL A 130 6.65 -12.93 7.58
C VAL A 130 7.65 -11.79 7.35
N SER A 131 7.25 -10.55 7.61
CA SER A 131 8.16 -9.40 7.45
C SER A 131 9.39 -9.46 8.35
N SER A 132 9.21 -9.96 9.58
CA SER A 132 10.34 -10.14 10.50
C SER A 132 11.31 -11.24 10.03
N ILE A 133 10.82 -12.36 9.47
CA ILE A 133 11.73 -13.40 8.95
C ILE A 133 12.45 -12.92 7.69
N ALA A 134 11.77 -12.19 6.81
CA ALA A 134 12.36 -11.68 5.57
C ALA A 134 13.50 -10.72 5.89
N TYR A 135 13.25 -9.76 6.79
CA TYR A 135 14.28 -8.85 7.28
C TYR A 135 15.44 -9.58 7.97
N LYS A 136 15.14 -10.51 8.88
CA LYS A 136 16.16 -11.27 9.62
C LYS A 136 17.08 -12.04 8.66
N THR A 137 16.49 -12.75 7.69
CA THR A 137 17.25 -13.59 6.76
C THR A 137 18.07 -12.76 5.77
N LEU A 138 17.54 -11.63 5.29
CA LEU A 138 18.29 -10.65 4.51
C LEU A 138 19.49 -10.12 5.31
N LEU A 139 19.25 -9.61 6.51
CA LEU A 139 20.30 -9.02 7.34
C LEU A 139 21.41 -10.04 7.67
N GLN A 140 21.04 -11.28 7.99
CA GLN A 140 21.99 -12.37 8.20
C GLN A 140 22.84 -12.66 6.97
N SER A 141 22.26 -12.58 5.77
CA SER A 141 22.99 -12.77 4.50
C SER A 141 24.00 -11.66 4.23
N PHE A 142 23.82 -10.50 4.86
CA PHE A 142 24.78 -9.40 4.91
C PHE A 142 25.60 -9.37 6.21
N GLN A 143 25.71 -10.50 6.92
CA GLN A 143 26.52 -10.65 8.14
C GLN A 143 26.13 -9.67 9.26
N GLY A 144 24.86 -9.26 9.32
CA GLY A 144 24.39 -8.29 10.31
C GLY A 144 24.55 -6.82 9.89
N ASP A 145 25.11 -6.54 8.71
CA ASP A 145 25.40 -5.18 8.25
C ASP A 145 24.17 -4.55 7.58
N SER A 146 23.44 -3.74 8.34
CA SER A 146 22.26 -3.02 7.84
C SER A 146 22.61 -1.98 6.77
N SER A 147 23.84 -1.46 6.74
CA SER A 147 24.26 -0.50 5.72
C SER A 147 24.40 -1.18 4.35
N LYS A 148 24.90 -2.42 4.30
CA LYS A 148 24.96 -3.23 3.07
C LYS A 148 23.58 -3.64 2.60
N LEU A 149 22.70 -4.02 3.53
CA LEU A 149 21.30 -4.28 3.19
C LEU A 149 20.64 -3.02 2.62
N ASN A 150 20.85 -1.85 3.21
CA ASN A 150 20.26 -0.62 2.68
C ASN A 150 20.78 -0.25 1.28
N LYS A 151 22.03 -0.62 0.93
CA LYS A 151 22.57 -0.41 -0.43
C LYS A 151 21.87 -1.26 -1.49
N THR A 152 21.14 -2.32 -1.13
CA THR A 152 20.45 -3.14 -2.14
C THR A 152 19.33 -2.38 -2.84
N TRP A 153 18.69 -1.41 -2.17
CA TRP A 153 17.64 -0.58 -2.76
C TRP A 153 18.13 0.19 -3.99
N SER A 154 19.36 0.74 -3.94
CA SER A 154 19.95 1.44 -5.08
C SER A 154 20.60 0.49 -6.11
N ILE A 155 21.13 -0.66 -5.67
CA ILE A 155 21.72 -1.65 -6.58
C ILE A 155 20.66 -2.30 -7.47
N PHE A 156 19.49 -2.62 -6.91
CA PHE A 156 18.41 -3.34 -7.59
C PHE A 156 17.22 -2.45 -7.95
N GLU A 157 17.45 -1.14 -8.02
CA GLU A 157 16.41 -0.12 -8.22
C GLU A 157 15.51 -0.43 -9.44
N GLU A 158 16.13 -0.70 -10.59
CA GLU A 158 15.45 -1.08 -11.84
C GLU A 158 14.57 -2.33 -11.64
N GLN A 159 15.12 -3.35 -10.99
CA GLN A 159 14.43 -4.63 -10.78
C GLN A 159 13.27 -4.48 -9.79
N ILE A 160 13.40 -3.59 -8.81
CA ILE A 160 12.34 -3.25 -7.85
C ILE A 160 11.21 -2.49 -8.57
N ILE A 161 11.53 -1.51 -9.41
CA ILE A 161 10.51 -0.79 -10.19
C ILE A 161 9.78 -1.73 -11.14
N ASN A 162 10.48 -2.62 -11.84
CA ASN A 162 9.81 -3.61 -12.68
C ASN A 162 8.90 -4.53 -11.86
N LEU A 163 9.30 -4.96 -10.65
CA LEU A 163 8.43 -5.73 -9.75
C LEU A 163 7.16 -4.95 -9.36
N ILE A 164 7.30 -3.70 -8.91
CA ILE A 164 6.15 -2.89 -8.47
C ILE A 164 5.24 -2.59 -9.65
N GLY A 165 5.81 -2.23 -10.80
CA GLY A 165 5.06 -2.00 -12.04
C GLY A 165 4.35 -3.25 -12.54
N THR A 166 4.95 -4.42 -12.39
CA THR A 166 4.30 -5.70 -12.70
C THR A 166 3.06 -5.91 -11.82
N ILE A 167 3.15 -5.63 -10.52
CA ILE A 167 2.02 -5.76 -9.59
C ILE A 167 0.91 -4.74 -9.94
N VAL A 168 1.29 -3.50 -10.26
CA VAL A 168 0.35 -2.38 -10.46
C VAL A 168 -0.32 -2.40 -11.84
N SER A 169 0.41 -2.77 -12.88
CA SER A 169 0.01 -2.54 -14.28
C SER A 169 -0.23 -3.81 -15.08
N ILE A 170 0.32 -4.95 -14.66
CA ILE A 170 0.25 -6.21 -15.43
C ILE A 170 -0.61 -7.25 -14.71
N GLU A 171 -0.38 -7.44 -13.42
CA GLU A 171 -1.05 -8.47 -12.64
C GLU A 171 -2.42 -7.98 -12.13
N THR A 172 -3.37 -8.91 -12.01
CA THR A 172 -4.69 -8.71 -11.41
C THR A 172 -4.96 -9.80 -10.37
N LEU A 173 -6.09 -9.68 -9.66
CA LEU A 173 -6.53 -10.74 -8.74
C LEU A 173 -6.68 -12.11 -9.44
N GLU A 174 -7.10 -12.13 -10.71
CA GLU A 174 -7.28 -13.34 -11.52
C GLU A 174 -5.99 -13.90 -12.13
N THR A 175 -4.95 -13.08 -12.32
CA THR A 175 -3.66 -13.59 -12.80
C THR A 175 -2.82 -14.12 -11.63
N LEU A 176 -2.95 -13.52 -10.43
CA LEU A 176 -2.27 -14.01 -9.22
C LEU A 176 -2.97 -15.21 -8.58
N SER A 177 -4.25 -15.44 -8.87
CA SER A 177 -5.04 -16.51 -8.23
C SER A 177 -6.01 -17.19 -9.19
N ASP A 178 -6.16 -18.51 -9.05
CA ASP A 178 -7.09 -19.29 -9.88
C ASP A 178 -8.49 -19.28 -9.26
N ARG A 179 -9.40 -18.48 -9.83
CA ARG A 179 -10.81 -18.35 -9.36
C ARG A 179 -11.54 -19.69 -9.22
N ARG A 180 -11.11 -20.74 -9.94
CA ARG A 180 -11.75 -22.07 -9.84
C ARG A 180 -11.51 -22.74 -8.49
N TYR A 181 -10.48 -22.31 -7.76
CA TYR A 181 -10.02 -22.94 -6.53
C TYR A 181 -9.75 -21.97 -5.37
N THR A 182 -9.81 -20.66 -5.61
CA THR A 182 -9.57 -19.62 -4.61
C THR A 182 -10.81 -18.74 -4.51
N SER A 183 -11.28 -18.50 -3.27
CA SER A 183 -12.44 -17.64 -3.06
C SER A 183 -12.12 -16.18 -3.38
N GLU A 184 -13.11 -15.38 -3.77
CA GLU A 184 -12.92 -13.97 -4.13
C GLU A 184 -12.20 -13.18 -3.03
N SER A 185 -12.59 -13.38 -1.76
CA SER A 185 -11.95 -12.73 -0.61
C SER A 185 -10.46 -13.08 -0.48
N GLU A 186 -10.09 -14.34 -0.72
CA GLU A 186 -8.69 -14.78 -0.71
C GLU A 186 -7.88 -14.24 -1.89
N MET A 187 -8.52 -14.07 -3.06
CA MET A 187 -7.88 -13.46 -4.24
C MET A 187 -7.59 -11.98 -4.00
N VAL A 188 -8.58 -11.25 -3.48
CA VAL A 188 -8.47 -9.83 -3.11
C VAL A 188 -7.40 -9.65 -2.04
N SER A 189 -7.45 -10.42 -0.95
CA SER A 189 -6.46 -10.35 0.12
C SER A 189 -5.03 -10.62 -0.36
N LYS A 190 -4.85 -11.52 -1.33
CA LYS A 190 -3.53 -11.77 -1.94
C LYS A 190 -3.02 -10.57 -2.72
N TYR A 191 -3.86 -10.04 -3.61
CA TYR A 191 -3.50 -8.94 -4.49
C TYR A 191 -3.27 -7.64 -3.69
N ASP A 192 -4.17 -7.31 -2.77
CA ASP A 192 -4.05 -6.11 -1.93
C ASP A 192 -2.80 -6.18 -1.03
N ARG A 193 -2.45 -7.37 -0.51
CA ARG A 193 -1.18 -7.56 0.21
C ARG A 193 0.03 -7.28 -0.68
N ALA A 194 0.03 -7.72 -1.94
CA ALA A 194 1.11 -7.44 -2.88
C ALA A 194 1.23 -5.94 -3.17
N LEU A 195 0.11 -5.25 -3.38
CA LEU A 195 0.06 -3.80 -3.56
C LEU A 195 0.59 -3.06 -2.34
N VAL A 196 0.17 -3.44 -1.13
CA VAL A 196 0.68 -2.84 0.12
C VAL A 196 2.20 -2.99 0.22
N CYS A 197 2.74 -4.16 -0.11
CA CYS A 197 4.18 -4.37 -0.11
C CYS A 197 4.88 -3.46 -1.14
N GLY A 198 4.37 -3.42 -2.37
CA GLY A 198 4.91 -2.57 -3.44
C GLY A 198 4.89 -1.08 -3.12
N ILE A 199 3.77 -0.56 -2.58
CA ILE A 199 3.63 0.83 -2.15
C ILE A 199 4.68 1.17 -1.07
N ASN A 200 4.87 0.28 -0.09
CA ASN A 200 5.87 0.51 0.95
C ASN A 200 7.31 0.46 0.43
N MET A 201 7.59 -0.32 -0.62
CA MET A 201 8.90 -0.32 -1.29
C MET A 201 9.21 1.02 -1.96
N LEU A 202 8.20 1.75 -2.48
CA LEU A 202 8.42 3.08 -3.08
C LEU A 202 9.11 4.06 -2.11
N SER A 203 8.81 3.96 -0.81
CA SER A 203 9.44 4.79 0.23
C SER A 203 10.96 4.58 0.40
N LYS A 204 11.51 3.54 -0.24
CA LYS A 204 12.94 3.20 -0.21
C LYS A 204 13.70 3.65 -1.45
N LEU A 205 13.00 4.19 -2.45
CA LEU A 205 13.56 4.55 -3.74
C LEU A 205 13.67 6.08 -3.89
N PRO A 206 14.57 6.57 -4.76
CA PRO A 206 14.61 7.97 -5.13
C PRO A 206 13.31 8.46 -5.77
N ASP A 207 13.02 9.75 -5.64
CA ASP A 207 11.79 10.36 -6.13
C ASP A 207 11.63 10.24 -7.65
N GLU A 208 12.71 10.44 -8.41
CA GLU A 208 12.71 10.35 -9.86
C GLU A 208 12.43 8.94 -10.39
N THR A 209 12.71 7.94 -9.56
CA THR A 209 12.63 6.52 -9.91
C THR A 209 11.21 5.98 -9.78
N ILE A 210 10.43 6.53 -8.86
CA ILE A 210 9.05 6.08 -8.60
C ILE A 210 8.03 6.67 -9.56
N VAL A 211 8.38 7.73 -10.31
CA VAL A 211 7.47 8.42 -11.25
C VAL A 211 6.71 7.47 -12.18
N PRO A 212 7.33 6.48 -12.85
CA PRO A 212 6.59 5.57 -13.72
C PRO A 212 5.47 4.82 -13.01
N ILE A 213 5.65 4.50 -11.72
CA ILE A 213 4.61 3.84 -10.91
C ILE A 213 3.52 4.82 -10.49
N LEU A 214 3.89 6.05 -10.14
CA LEU A 214 2.93 7.07 -9.72
C LEU A 214 2.00 7.50 -10.87
N GLU A 215 2.46 7.45 -12.12
CA GLU A 215 1.64 7.81 -13.28
C GLU A 215 0.61 6.73 -13.66
N GLU A 216 0.74 5.52 -13.13
CA GLU A 216 -0.20 4.42 -13.38
C GLU A 216 -1.56 4.68 -12.73
N GLU A 217 -2.60 4.82 -13.56
CA GLU A 217 -3.96 5.10 -13.09
C GLU A 217 -4.52 3.96 -12.22
N SER A 218 -4.11 2.72 -12.49
CA SER A 218 -4.53 1.51 -11.76
C SER A 218 -4.16 1.58 -10.28
N LEU A 219 -2.99 2.12 -9.92
CA LEU A 219 -2.58 2.31 -8.52
C LEU A 219 -3.62 3.13 -7.75
N TRP A 220 -4.08 4.23 -8.36
CA TRP A 220 -4.97 5.19 -7.71
C TRP A 220 -6.44 4.81 -7.78
N ASP A 221 -6.83 3.90 -8.66
CA ASP A 221 -8.19 3.35 -8.68
C ASP A 221 -8.58 2.72 -7.34
N HIS A 222 -7.60 2.12 -6.66
CA HIS A 222 -7.75 1.51 -5.35
C HIS A 222 -8.24 2.48 -4.26
N LEU A 223 -7.90 3.78 -4.33
CA LEU A 223 -8.36 4.79 -3.36
C LEU A 223 -9.89 4.75 -3.18
N SER A 224 -10.63 4.59 -4.27
CA SER A 224 -12.09 4.59 -4.26
C SER A 224 -12.72 3.21 -4.07
N THR A 225 -11.97 2.13 -4.33
CA THR A 225 -12.50 0.77 -4.27
C THR A 225 -12.23 0.07 -2.94
N CYS A 226 -11.17 0.44 -2.21
CA CYS A 226 -10.81 -0.15 -0.92
C CYS A 226 -11.88 0.01 0.17
N LEU A 227 -12.88 0.87 -0.02
CA LEU A 227 -13.99 1.08 0.94
C LEU A 227 -15.32 0.45 0.48
N LYS A 228 -15.32 -0.36 -0.60
CA LYS A 228 -16.52 -1.10 -1.01
C LYS A 228 -16.81 -2.22 0.00
N GLU A 229 -18.09 -2.42 0.32
CA GLU A 229 -18.54 -3.35 1.39
C GLU A 229 -17.99 -4.76 1.23
N ASP A 230 -18.02 -5.30 0.01
CA ASP A 230 -17.67 -6.69 -0.24
C ASP A 230 -16.15 -6.94 -0.16
N ASN A 231 -15.34 -5.90 -0.32
CA ASN A 231 -13.88 -5.98 -0.48
C ASN A 231 -13.17 -4.83 0.24
N MET A 232 -13.58 -4.55 1.49
CA MET A 232 -12.99 -3.45 2.25
C MET A 232 -11.57 -3.82 2.72
N ASP A 233 -10.57 -3.08 2.24
CA ASP A 233 -9.18 -3.19 2.69
C ASP A 233 -8.67 -1.83 3.21
N LEU A 234 -8.78 -1.67 4.53
CA LEU A 234 -8.32 -0.47 5.21
C LEU A 234 -6.79 -0.38 5.30
N VAL A 235 -6.07 -1.50 5.16
CA VAL A 235 -4.61 -1.50 5.17
C VAL A 235 -4.10 -0.91 3.87
N LEU A 236 -4.59 -1.38 2.72
CA LEU A 236 -4.27 -0.80 1.42
C LEU A 236 -4.69 0.66 1.33
N PHE A 237 -5.92 0.98 1.78
CA PHE A 237 -6.40 2.36 1.81
C PHE A 237 -5.46 3.27 2.62
N LYS A 238 -5.07 2.86 3.83
CA LYS A 238 -4.13 3.60 4.66
C LYS A 238 -2.79 3.84 3.97
N ASN A 239 -2.23 2.83 3.31
CA ASN A 239 -0.93 2.96 2.63
C ASN A 239 -1.00 3.90 1.44
N LEU A 240 -2.10 3.90 0.68
CA LEU A 240 -2.33 4.88 -0.39
C LEU A 240 -2.44 6.32 0.14
N LEU A 241 -3.16 6.51 1.26
CA LEU A 241 -3.25 7.83 1.90
C LEU A 241 -1.88 8.31 2.38
N LEU A 242 -1.11 7.44 3.02
CA LEU A 242 0.25 7.76 3.47
C LEU A 242 1.22 8.01 2.32
N LEU A 243 1.04 7.34 1.17
CA LEU A 243 1.80 7.64 -0.03
C LEU A 243 1.56 9.10 -0.44
N ILE A 244 0.29 9.52 -0.57
CA ILE A 244 -0.07 10.91 -0.93
C ILE A 244 0.56 11.92 0.02
N THR A 245 0.48 11.68 1.34
CA THR A 245 1.02 12.61 2.34
C THR A 245 2.53 12.75 2.28
N ASN A 246 3.24 11.69 1.87
CA ASN A 246 4.69 11.64 1.88
C ASN A 246 5.34 11.91 0.51
N LEU A 247 4.56 12.10 -0.56
CA LEU A 247 5.10 12.53 -1.85
C LEU A 247 5.77 13.91 -1.72
N SER A 248 6.96 14.04 -2.31
CA SER A 248 7.58 15.34 -2.54
C SER A 248 6.69 16.23 -3.40
N ASP A 249 6.90 17.54 -3.32
CA ASP A 249 6.13 18.50 -4.11
C ASP A 249 6.27 18.26 -5.62
N GLU A 250 7.47 17.86 -6.08
CA GLU A 250 7.73 17.54 -7.49
C GLU A 250 6.88 16.35 -7.95
N ASN A 251 6.89 15.25 -7.20
CA ASN A 251 6.11 14.06 -7.54
C ASN A 251 4.61 14.30 -7.39
N LEU A 252 4.19 15.03 -6.34
CA LEU A 252 2.78 15.38 -6.16
C LEU A 252 2.30 16.27 -7.30
N GLN A 253 3.10 17.21 -7.80
CA GLN A 253 2.75 18.06 -8.95
C GLN A 253 2.38 17.23 -10.18
N LEU A 254 3.14 16.17 -10.47
CA LEU A 254 2.93 15.30 -11.64
C LEU A 254 1.57 14.60 -11.57
N VAL A 255 1.22 14.05 -10.40
CA VAL A 255 0.04 13.21 -10.23
C VAL A 255 -1.15 13.92 -9.58
N TYR A 256 -1.01 15.20 -9.23
CA TYR A 256 -1.98 15.95 -8.42
C TYR A 256 -3.41 15.80 -8.93
N LYS A 257 -3.61 16.02 -10.23
CA LYS A 257 -4.93 15.97 -10.87
C LYS A 257 -5.50 14.55 -10.88
N LEU A 258 -4.66 13.54 -11.12
CA LEU A 258 -5.05 12.14 -11.14
C LEU A 258 -5.49 11.69 -9.74
N VAL A 259 -4.61 11.87 -8.75
CA VAL A 259 -4.85 11.53 -7.35
C VAL A 259 -6.08 12.24 -6.81
N SER A 260 -6.18 13.56 -7.00
CA SER A 260 -7.33 14.34 -6.52
C SER A 260 -8.65 13.81 -7.07
N LYS A 261 -8.72 13.54 -8.39
CA LYS A 261 -9.94 13.00 -9.02
C LYS A 261 -10.33 11.62 -8.50
N LYS A 262 -9.36 10.76 -8.19
CA LYS A 262 -9.61 9.43 -7.62
C LYS A 262 -10.04 9.56 -6.14
N PHE A 263 -9.39 10.44 -5.40
CA PHE A 263 -9.70 10.73 -4.00
C PHE A 263 -11.12 11.26 -3.79
N ILE A 264 -11.60 12.19 -4.63
CA ILE A 264 -12.96 12.76 -4.54
C ILE A 264 -14.06 11.70 -4.70
N LYS A 265 -13.74 10.54 -5.30
CA LYS A 265 -14.67 9.41 -5.45
C LYS A 265 -14.79 8.56 -4.18
N ILE A 266 -13.97 8.79 -3.16
CA ILE A 266 -14.02 8.08 -1.89
C ILE A 266 -15.38 8.32 -1.23
N LYS A 267 -16.01 7.21 -0.81
CA LYS A 267 -17.28 7.19 -0.09
C LYS A 267 -17.14 6.29 1.11
N PHE A 268 -17.30 6.87 2.29
CA PHE A 268 -17.44 6.08 3.51
C PHE A 268 -18.86 5.53 3.59
N LYS A 269 -18.98 4.26 3.96
CA LYS A 269 -20.27 3.62 4.25
C LYS A 269 -20.42 3.43 5.76
N SER A 270 -21.58 3.72 6.32
CA SER A 270 -21.87 3.41 7.72
C SER A 270 -22.05 1.90 7.87
N ASN A 271 -21.22 1.25 8.69
CA ASN A 271 -21.45 -0.15 9.03
C ASN A 271 -22.57 -0.23 10.09
N LYS A 272 -23.57 -1.11 9.89
CA LYS A 272 -24.67 -1.30 10.85
C LYS A 272 -24.20 -1.80 12.23
N ILE A 273 -23.05 -2.47 12.29
CA ILE A 273 -22.52 -3.11 13.49
C ILE A 273 -21.51 -2.21 14.19
N SER A 274 -20.51 -1.71 13.46
CA SER A 274 -19.39 -0.93 14.01
C SER A 274 -19.52 0.59 13.78
N GLY A 275 -20.58 1.06 13.12
CA GLY A 275 -20.77 2.47 12.80
C GLY A 275 -19.60 3.03 12.00
N SER A 276 -19.02 4.14 12.44
CA SER A 276 -17.82 4.76 11.87
C SER A 276 -16.51 4.30 12.51
N ILE A 277 -16.55 3.52 13.61
CA ILE A 277 -15.35 3.09 14.37
C ILE A 277 -14.41 2.23 13.52
N ILE A 278 -14.95 1.53 12.51
CA ILE A 278 -14.16 0.75 11.56
C ILE A 278 -13.07 1.59 10.87
N TYR A 279 -13.28 2.91 10.71
CA TYR A 279 -12.33 3.81 10.06
C TYR A 279 -11.33 4.48 11.02
N SER A 280 -11.31 4.09 12.29
CA SER A 280 -10.44 4.68 13.33
C SER A 280 -8.95 4.70 12.95
N ASN A 281 -8.47 3.71 12.22
CA ASN A 281 -7.07 3.59 11.80
C ASN A 281 -6.72 4.33 10.50
N VAL A 282 -7.71 4.84 9.77
CA VAL A 282 -7.53 5.54 8.48
C VAL A 282 -8.03 6.98 8.48
N ILE A 283 -8.88 7.39 9.43
CA ILE A 283 -9.48 8.72 9.45
C ILE A 283 -8.43 9.84 9.56
N ILE A 284 -7.37 9.63 10.34
CA ILE A 284 -6.27 10.60 10.47
C ILE A 284 -5.46 10.70 9.17
N PRO A 285 -4.91 9.59 8.61
CA PRO A 285 -4.27 9.62 7.28
C PRO A 285 -5.16 10.23 6.19
N PHE A 286 -6.47 10.01 6.27
CA PHE A 286 -7.43 10.55 5.30
C PHE A 286 -7.48 12.08 5.35
N TRP A 287 -7.62 12.65 6.54
CA TRP A 287 -7.61 14.11 6.70
C TRP A 287 -6.24 14.73 6.47
N GLN A 288 -5.14 14.03 6.79
CA GLN A 288 -3.79 14.46 6.41
C GLN A 288 -3.63 14.55 4.89
N ALA A 289 -4.15 13.59 4.14
CA ALA A 289 -4.15 13.64 2.68
C ALA A 289 -5.01 14.80 2.13
N ILE A 290 -6.17 15.09 2.74
CA ILE A 290 -6.98 16.27 2.37
C ILE A 290 -6.21 17.57 2.60
N VAL A 291 -5.59 17.74 3.78
CA VAL A 291 -4.76 18.92 4.09
C VAL A 291 -3.65 19.04 3.05
N ARG A 292 -2.90 17.96 2.82
CA ARG A 292 -1.80 17.94 1.84
C ARG A 292 -2.25 18.37 0.45
N LEU A 293 -3.34 17.82 -0.07
CA LEU A 293 -3.86 18.14 -1.40
C LEU A 293 -4.42 19.57 -1.48
N THR A 294 -5.03 20.06 -0.40
CA THR A 294 -5.58 21.42 -0.32
C THR A 294 -4.46 22.45 -0.31
N GLU A 295 -3.53 22.34 0.64
CA GLU A 295 -2.40 23.25 0.78
C GLU A 295 -1.51 23.26 -0.47
N PHE A 296 -1.26 22.08 -1.07
CA PHE A 296 -0.47 22.01 -2.29
C PHE A 296 -1.10 22.84 -3.43
N GLY A 297 -2.43 22.77 -3.57
CA GLY A 297 -3.15 23.56 -4.57
C GLY A 297 -3.06 25.06 -4.34
N ILE A 298 -3.18 25.49 -3.07
CA ILE A 298 -3.08 26.89 -2.64
C ILE A 298 -1.64 27.40 -2.86
N ASN A 299 -0.65 26.72 -2.26
CA ASN A 299 0.74 27.17 -2.23
C ASN A 299 1.37 27.25 -3.63
N ASN A 300 0.96 26.36 -4.55
CA ASN A 300 1.44 26.36 -5.94
C ASN A 300 0.55 27.17 -6.90
N ASN A 301 -0.47 27.88 -6.39
CA ASN A 301 -1.41 28.69 -7.18
C ASN A 301 -1.97 27.92 -8.39
N LEU A 302 -2.37 26.66 -8.18
CA LEU A 302 -2.86 25.82 -9.27
C LEU A 302 -4.18 26.37 -9.83
N LYS A 303 -4.35 26.35 -11.15
CA LYS A 303 -5.59 26.78 -11.82
C LYS A 303 -6.84 26.05 -11.32
N LYS A 304 -6.69 24.80 -10.90
CA LYS A 304 -7.73 24.01 -10.24
C LYS A 304 -7.11 23.31 -9.05
N ASN A 305 -7.51 23.70 -7.85
CA ASN A 305 -7.14 23.01 -6.62
C ASN A 305 -7.97 21.72 -6.42
N PHE A 306 -7.68 20.99 -5.35
CA PHE A 306 -8.33 19.74 -4.98
C PHE A 306 -9.86 19.85 -4.97
N TRP A 307 -10.39 20.94 -4.40
CA TRP A 307 -11.82 21.20 -4.28
C TRP A 307 -12.45 21.63 -5.61
N ASP A 308 -11.75 22.43 -6.43
CA ASP A 308 -12.21 22.79 -7.78
C ASP A 308 -12.34 21.56 -8.70
N LEU A 309 -11.45 20.58 -8.51
CA LEU A 309 -11.50 19.31 -9.23
C LEU A 309 -12.72 18.47 -8.86
N ALA A 310 -13.32 18.70 -7.69
CA ALA A 310 -14.59 18.08 -7.29
C ALA A 310 -15.81 18.77 -7.91
N GLY A 311 -15.66 20.02 -8.36
CA GLY A 311 -16.74 20.84 -8.92
C GLY A 311 -17.92 20.94 -7.96
N SER A 312 -19.14 20.73 -8.47
CA SER A 312 -20.38 20.83 -7.69
C SER A 312 -20.49 19.85 -6.52
N LYS A 313 -19.61 18.84 -6.42
CA LYS A 313 -19.60 17.87 -5.32
C LYS A 313 -18.71 18.28 -4.15
N SER A 314 -17.94 19.36 -4.29
CA SER A 314 -16.92 19.77 -3.32
C SER A 314 -17.48 19.92 -1.91
N SER A 315 -18.44 20.83 -1.73
CA SER A 315 -19.11 21.09 -0.45
C SER A 315 -19.81 19.83 0.09
N THR A 316 -20.59 19.13 -0.74
CA THR A 316 -21.28 17.91 -0.32
C THR A 316 -20.31 16.83 0.20
N ARG A 317 -19.15 16.65 -0.48
CA ARG A 317 -18.12 15.69 -0.05
C ARG A 317 -17.44 16.10 1.24
N PHE A 318 -17.07 17.38 1.37
CA PHE A 318 -16.50 17.90 2.60
C PHE A 318 -17.40 17.60 3.81
N TYR A 319 -18.70 17.90 3.68
CA TYR A 319 -19.66 17.63 4.76
C TYR A 319 -19.95 16.15 4.99
N GLU A 320 -19.96 15.31 3.94
CA GLU A 320 -20.04 13.85 4.11
C GLU A 320 -18.86 13.30 4.92
N TYR A 321 -17.65 13.80 4.68
CA TYR A 321 -16.46 13.41 5.42
C TYR A 321 -16.47 13.94 6.85
N LEU A 322 -16.84 15.22 7.04
CA LEU A 322 -16.91 15.84 8.37
C LEU A 322 -17.94 15.14 9.26
N LYS A 323 -19.07 14.68 8.69
CA LYS A 323 -20.10 13.91 9.41
C LYS A 323 -19.62 12.57 9.96
N LEU A 324 -18.58 11.98 9.38
CA LEU A 324 -18.03 10.72 9.86
C LEU A 324 -17.44 10.85 11.27
N GLY A 325 -16.93 12.05 11.59
CA GLY A 325 -16.36 12.39 12.87
C GLY A 325 -15.00 11.72 13.11
N PRO A 326 -14.49 11.76 14.35
CA PRO A 326 -13.16 11.25 14.69
C PRO A 326 -13.04 9.72 14.68
N CYS A 327 -14.13 8.99 14.46
CA CYS A 327 -14.15 7.51 14.49
C CYS A 327 -13.54 6.89 15.77
N ASN A 328 -13.59 7.61 16.90
CA ASN A 328 -12.90 7.23 18.15
C ASN A 328 -11.38 6.99 17.99
N SER A 329 -10.73 7.74 17.09
CA SER A 329 -9.30 7.61 16.78
C SER A 329 -8.41 8.37 17.78
N ASP A 330 -8.05 9.63 17.49
CA ASP A 330 -7.16 10.48 18.28
C ASP A 330 -7.59 11.95 18.18
N PRO A 331 -7.38 12.79 19.21
CA PRO A 331 -7.68 14.22 19.17
C PRO A 331 -7.02 15.00 18.02
N THR A 332 -5.92 14.50 17.45
CA THR A 332 -5.27 15.06 16.25
C THR A 332 -6.25 15.24 15.08
N TYR A 333 -7.30 14.42 15.00
CA TYR A 333 -8.39 14.60 14.04
C TYR A 333 -8.90 16.05 14.02
N TYR A 334 -9.21 16.61 15.19
CA TYR A 334 -9.77 17.95 15.31
C TYR A 334 -8.78 19.04 14.91
N SER A 335 -7.48 18.84 15.17
CA SER A 335 -6.44 19.74 14.69
C SER A 335 -6.37 19.80 13.16
N LEU A 336 -6.57 18.66 12.49
CA LEU A 336 -6.64 18.59 11.03
C LEU A 336 -7.91 19.26 10.50
N ILE A 337 -9.06 19.08 11.16
CA ILE A 337 -10.31 19.74 10.77
C ILE A 337 -10.16 21.27 10.84
N ILE A 338 -9.65 21.81 11.95
CA ILE A 338 -9.38 23.25 12.10
C ILE A 338 -8.50 23.74 10.94
N LYS A 339 -7.42 23.00 10.65
CA LYS A 339 -6.49 23.34 9.59
C LYS A 339 -7.18 23.39 8.21
N VAL A 340 -8.01 22.40 7.88
CA VAL A 340 -8.76 22.43 6.61
C VAL A 340 -9.70 23.64 6.56
N PHE A 341 -10.43 23.96 7.63
CA PHE A 341 -11.28 25.16 7.62
C PHE A 341 -10.48 26.45 7.40
N GLN A 342 -9.31 26.58 8.04
CA GLN A 342 -8.40 27.73 7.81
C GLN A 342 -7.94 27.81 6.35
N ASP A 343 -7.63 26.68 5.73
CA ASP A 343 -7.24 26.64 4.32
C ASP A 343 -8.43 26.97 3.40
N LEU A 344 -9.63 26.51 3.73
CA LEU A 344 -10.87 26.82 2.98
C LEU A 344 -11.24 28.30 3.02
N GLN A 345 -10.93 29.01 4.11
CA GLN A 345 -11.19 30.45 4.24
C GLN A 345 -10.40 31.28 3.20
N GLN A 346 -9.32 30.74 2.63
CA GLN A 346 -8.48 31.41 1.62
C GLN A 346 -9.11 31.44 0.21
N LYS A 347 -10.42 31.70 0.11
CA LYS A 347 -11.22 31.80 -1.13
C LYS A 347 -11.47 30.47 -1.84
N LEU A 348 -11.81 29.43 -1.09
CA LEU A 348 -12.31 28.17 -1.65
C LEU A 348 -13.83 28.10 -1.50
N ASP A 349 -14.55 27.94 -2.61
CA ASP A 349 -16.02 27.85 -2.66
C ASP A 349 -16.53 26.46 -2.17
N VAL A 350 -16.15 26.09 -0.95
CA VAL A 350 -16.51 24.82 -0.30
C VAL A 350 -17.39 25.05 0.91
N VAL A 351 -17.09 26.11 1.67
CA VAL A 351 -17.78 26.56 2.87
C VAL A 351 -18.03 28.05 2.72
N ASP A 352 -19.27 28.50 2.85
CA ASP A 352 -19.59 29.93 2.86
C ASP A 352 -19.44 30.50 4.28
N PHE A 353 -18.29 31.07 4.57
CA PHE A 353 -17.96 31.67 5.87
C PHE A 353 -18.80 32.91 6.23
N ASN A 354 -19.62 33.43 5.29
CA ASN A 354 -20.51 34.57 5.52
C ASN A 354 -21.98 34.14 5.66
N SER A 355 -22.30 32.86 5.52
CA SER A 355 -23.67 32.35 5.62
C SER A 355 -24.00 31.91 7.05
N GLN A 356 -25.06 32.49 7.62
CA GLN A 356 -25.58 32.08 8.93
C GLN A 356 -26.06 30.62 8.92
N GLU A 357 -26.70 30.18 7.82
CA GLU A 357 -27.17 28.80 7.68
C GLU A 357 -26.00 27.81 7.68
N GLU A 358 -24.92 28.16 6.96
CA GLU A 358 -23.71 27.32 6.90
C GLU A 358 -22.99 27.28 8.25
N TYR A 359 -22.91 28.43 8.94
CA TYR A 359 -22.39 28.53 10.31
C TYR A 359 -23.18 27.62 11.27
N ASP A 360 -24.51 27.79 11.32
CA ASP A 360 -25.37 27.03 12.22
C ASP A 360 -25.23 25.53 11.94
N TYR A 361 -25.13 25.14 10.66
CA TYR A 361 -24.92 23.75 10.27
C TYR A 361 -23.59 23.17 10.77
N VAL A 362 -22.48 23.88 10.53
CA VAL A 362 -21.12 23.45 10.94
C VAL A 362 -21.03 23.34 12.46
N ILE A 363 -21.48 24.36 13.18
CA ILE A 363 -21.39 24.38 14.64
C ILE A 363 -22.28 23.32 15.26
N ASN A 364 -23.50 23.09 14.75
CA ASN A 364 -24.34 21.99 15.21
C ASN A 364 -23.70 20.62 14.97
N LEU A 365 -23.03 20.44 13.83
CA LEU A 365 -22.33 19.19 13.51
C LEU A 365 -21.16 18.93 14.45
N LEU A 366 -20.31 19.94 14.70
CA LEU A 366 -19.17 19.83 15.63
C LEU A 366 -19.65 19.67 17.08
N SER A 367 -20.72 20.35 17.48
CA SER A 367 -21.35 20.21 18.80
C SER A 367 -21.90 18.79 19.02
N LYS A 368 -22.47 18.18 17.98
CA LYS A 368 -22.87 16.77 18.02
C LYS A 368 -21.68 15.83 18.23
N GLN A 369 -20.52 16.14 17.65
CA GLN A 369 -19.29 15.36 17.90
C GLN A 369 -18.80 15.56 19.34
N TYR A 370 -18.84 16.79 19.86
CA TYR A 370 -18.54 17.06 21.27
C TYR A 370 -19.45 16.30 22.25
N SER A 371 -20.75 16.25 22.00
CA SER A 371 -21.71 15.58 22.89
C SER A 371 -21.61 14.05 22.86
N THR A 372 -21.08 13.47 21.77
CA THR A 372 -20.97 12.02 21.58
C THR A 372 -19.57 11.46 21.83
N THR A 373 -18.56 12.30 21.99
CA THR A 373 -17.17 11.88 22.27
C THR A 373 -16.83 11.94 23.76
N MET A 374 -15.83 11.14 24.16
CA MET A 374 -15.42 10.97 25.55
C MET A 374 -13.94 11.29 25.74
N GLY A 375 -13.54 11.62 26.97
CA GLY A 375 -12.13 11.81 27.35
C GLY A 375 -11.43 12.94 26.58
N SER A 376 -10.21 12.69 26.11
CA SER A 376 -9.38 13.68 25.40
C SER A 376 -10.00 14.19 24.10
N LEU A 377 -10.83 13.39 23.43
CA LEU A 377 -11.56 13.79 22.23
C LEU A 377 -12.57 14.91 22.50
N LYS A 378 -13.11 14.98 23.72
CA LYS A 378 -14.13 15.97 24.08
C LYS A 378 -13.54 17.39 24.13
N ALA A 379 -12.35 17.53 24.71
CA ALA A 379 -11.63 18.81 24.71
C ALA A 379 -11.26 19.25 23.29
N GLY A 380 -10.75 18.32 22.46
CA GLY A 380 -10.44 18.61 21.06
C GLY A 380 -11.67 19.00 20.22
N ALA A 381 -12.82 18.37 20.48
CA ALA A 381 -14.07 18.71 19.79
C ALA A 381 -14.55 20.13 20.12
N LEU A 382 -14.47 20.52 21.39
CA LEU A 382 -14.84 21.87 21.83
C LEU A 382 -13.90 22.93 21.24
N ASP A 383 -12.59 22.71 21.34
CA ASP A 383 -11.58 23.60 20.73
C ASP A 383 -11.79 23.74 19.22
N CYS A 384 -12.12 22.64 18.53
CA CYS A 384 -12.47 22.64 17.12
C CYS A 384 -13.70 23.50 16.83
N ALA A 385 -14.78 23.33 17.60
CA ALA A 385 -16.00 24.09 17.40
C ALA A 385 -15.77 25.59 17.59
N LEU A 386 -15.05 25.98 18.65
CA LEU A 386 -14.72 27.38 18.94
C LEU A 386 -13.84 27.99 17.85
N LYS A 387 -12.71 27.36 17.53
CA LYS A 387 -11.79 27.88 16.50
C LYS A 387 -12.41 27.91 15.11
N THR A 388 -13.31 26.98 14.79
CA THR A 388 -14.05 27.00 13.52
C THR A 388 -15.09 28.12 13.52
N SER A 389 -15.77 28.36 14.64
CA SER A 389 -16.72 29.47 14.81
C SER A 389 -16.04 30.82 14.54
N ASP A 390 -14.83 31.02 15.07
CA ASP A 390 -14.04 32.25 14.90
C ASP A 390 -13.64 32.55 13.44
N LEU A 391 -13.75 31.56 12.52
CA LEU A 391 -13.47 31.76 11.10
C LEU A 391 -14.65 32.33 10.32
N PHE A 392 -15.87 32.25 10.86
CA PHE A 392 -17.06 32.82 10.23
C PHE A 392 -17.20 34.29 10.60
N THR A 393 -17.77 35.08 9.69
CA THR A 393 -17.98 36.53 9.90
C THR A 393 -19.39 36.87 10.40
N VAL A 394 -20.18 35.87 10.77
CA VAL A 394 -21.59 36.03 11.17
C VAL A 394 -21.73 36.16 12.70
N GLU A 395 -22.91 36.57 13.18
CA GLU A 395 -23.16 36.68 14.61
C GLU A 395 -23.10 35.28 15.27
N SER A 396 -22.22 35.13 16.25
CA SER A 396 -22.10 33.88 16.99
C SER A 396 -23.35 33.64 17.82
N THR A 397 -24.17 32.66 17.41
CA THR A 397 -25.09 31.99 18.32
C THR A 397 -24.22 31.11 19.23
N ALA A 398 -23.70 31.71 20.30
CA ALA A 398 -22.73 31.06 21.19
C ALA A 398 -23.17 29.64 21.59
N LEU A 399 -22.20 28.73 21.70
CA LEU A 399 -22.32 27.42 22.36
C LEU A 399 -22.76 27.64 23.82
N ILE A 400 -24.07 27.75 24.08
CA ILE A 400 -24.65 27.70 25.42
C ILE A 400 -24.93 26.25 25.80
#